data_AF-A0A523FGR4-F1
#
_entry.id   AF-A0A523FGR4-F1
#
_cell.length_a   1.000
_cell.length_b   1.000
_cell.length_c   1.000
_cell.angle_alpha   90.00
_cell.angle_beta   90.00
_cell.angle_gamma   90.00
#
_symmetry.space_group_name_H-M   'P 1'
#
loop_
_entity.id
_entity.type
_entity.pdbx_description
1 polymer ?
#
loop_
_entity_poly.entity_id
_entity_poly.type
_entity_poly.pdbx_seq_one_letter_code
_entity_poly.pdbx_strand_id
1 'polypeptide(L)' 'MNQDLLNMSLRKFLKQVGVTSQRELENLINEKGLRGGGKLVVRVLLTAEGTDLEHVVEGEIDLG' A
#
# COMPACT_ATOMS: atom_id res chain seq x y z
N MET A 1 -11.66 -28.12 3.18
CA MET A 1 -10.63 -27.72 2.20
C MET A 1 -11.15 -26.57 1.35
N ASN A 2 -10.74 -25.34 1.67
CA ASN A 2 -10.87 -24.11 0.84
C ASN A 2 -10.16 -22.92 1.50
N GLN A 3 -9.89 -23.00 2.81
CA GLN A 3 -9.17 -21.96 3.56
C GLN A 3 -7.73 -21.76 3.05
N ASP A 4 -7.02 -22.82 2.63
CA ASP A 4 -5.65 -22.67 2.12
C ASP A 4 -5.58 -21.91 0.80
N LEU A 5 -6.54 -22.16 -0.11
CA LEU A 5 -6.66 -21.45 -1.38
C LEU A 5 -7.05 -19.99 -1.15
N LEU A 6 -8.03 -19.74 -0.28
CA LEU A 6 -8.43 -18.39 0.12
C LEU A 6 -7.25 -17.62 0.72
N ASN A 7 -6.57 -18.19 1.71
CA ASN A 7 -5.43 -17.58 2.38
C ASN A 7 -4.27 -17.30 1.42
N MET A 8 -4.01 -18.22 0.49
CA MET A 8 -3.00 -18.01 -0.54
C MET A 8 -3.40 -16.89 -1.50
N SER A 9 -4.67 -16.82 -1.93
CA SER A 9 -5.18 -15.75 -2.80
C SER A 9 -5.06 -14.38 -2.13
N LEU A 10 -5.50 -14.26 -0.87
CA LEU A 10 -5.38 -13.04 -0.08
C LEU A 10 -3.92 -12.60 0.06
N ARG A 11 -3.01 -13.52 0.42
CA ARG A 11 -1.58 -13.19 0.51
C ARG A 11 -0.99 -12.74 -0.82
N LYS A 12 -1.37 -13.35 -1.93
CA LYS A 12 -0.92 -12.94 -3.27
C LYS A 12 -1.36 -11.51 -3.59
N PHE A 13 -2.63 -11.20 -3.34
CA PHE A 13 -3.17 -9.85 -3.55
C PHE A 13 -2.45 -8.81 -2.68
N LEU A 14 -2.36 -9.05 -1.37
CA LEU A 14 -1.69 -8.12 -0.44
C LEU A 14 -0.22 -7.92 -0.78
N LYS A 15 0.49 -8.97 -1.24
CA LYS A 15 1.87 -8.86 -1.73
C LYS A 15 1.95 -7.97 -2.97
N GLN A 16 1.04 -8.12 -3.93
CA GLN A 16 1.00 -7.28 -5.11
C GLN A 16 0.74 -5.82 -4.75
N VAL A 17 -0.21 -5.54 -3.86
CA VAL A 17 -0.50 -4.19 -3.34
C VAL A 17 0.75 -3.58 -2.71
N GLY A 18 1.45 -4.31 -1.84
CA GLY A 18 2.66 -3.82 -1.19
C GLY A 18 3.78 -3.46 -2.17
N VAL A 19 4.11 -4.38 -3.10
CA VAL A 19 5.19 -4.18 -4.08
C VAL A 19 4.89 -3.03 -5.04
N THR A 20 3.64 -2.94 -5.52
CA THR A 20 3.24 -1.86 -6.44
C THR A 20 3.21 -0.51 -5.74
N SER A 21 2.64 -0.42 -4.53
CA SER A 21 2.61 0.81 -3.74
C SER A 21 4.02 1.32 -3.43
N GLN A 22 4.94 0.42 -3.06
CA GLN A 22 6.34 0.78 -2.82
C GLN A 22 6.98 1.40 -4.08
N ARG A 23 6.80 0.78 -5.25
CA ARG A 23 7.36 1.28 -6.50
C ARG A 23 6.83 2.67 -6.86
N GLU A 24 5.52 2.89 -6.72
CA GLU A 24 4.91 4.20 -6.98
C GLU A 24 5.43 5.28 -6.02
N LEU A 25 5.58 4.94 -4.73
CA LEU A 25 6.15 5.85 -3.73
C LEU A 25 7.62 6.19 -4.04
N GLU A 26 8.43 5.20 -4.39
CA GLU A 26 9.83 5.43 -4.78
C GLU A 26 9.94 6.31 -6.03
N ASN A 27 9.10 6.07 -7.04
CA ASN A 27 9.04 6.90 -8.24
C ASN A 27 8.70 8.35 -7.89
N LEU A 28 7.64 8.56 -7.11
CA LEU A 28 7.22 9.89 -6.65
C LEU A 28 8.34 10.62 -5.91
N ILE A 29 8.99 9.94 -4.96
CA ILE A 29 10.09 10.49 -4.15
C ILE A 29 11.25 10.93 -5.06
N ASN A 30 11.60 10.10 -6.05
CA ASN A 30 12.69 10.38 -6.97
C ASN A 30 12.34 11.52 -7.94
N GLU A 31 11.16 11.49 -8.55
CA GLU A 31 10.70 12.51 -9.51
C GLU A 31 10.56 13.90 -8.89
N LYS A 32 10.10 13.95 -7.63
CA LYS A 32 9.89 15.20 -6.89
C LYS A 32 11.12 15.63 -6.08
N GLY A 33 12.19 14.84 -6.06
CA GLY A 33 13.41 15.14 -5.32
C GLY A 33 13.15 15.31 -3.81
N LEU A 34 12.30 14.47 -3.22
CA LEU A 34 11.84 14.64 -1.83
C LEU A 34 12.81 14.08 -0.79
N ARG A 35 13.89 13.39 -1.20
CA ARG A 35 14.86 12.80 -0.27
C ARG A 35 15.47 13.86 0.65
N GLY A 36 15.59 13.57 1.95
CA GLY A 36 16.05 14.56 2.94
C GLY A 36 14.95 15.53 3.41
N GLY A 37 13.73 15.43 2.87
CA GLY A 37 12.62 16.34 3.15
C GLY A 37 11.89 16.09 4.47
N GLY A 38 12.42 15.25 5.35
CA GLY A 38 11.78 14.85 6.60
C GLY A 38 10.74 13.75 6.39
N LYS A 39 9.48 14.01 6.78
CA LYS A 39 8.42 12.99 6.77
C LYS A 39 7.38 13.23 5.69
N LEU A 40 6.97 12.16 5.02
CA LEU A 40 5.87 12.13 4.07
C LEU A 40 4.69 11.37 4.67
N VAL A 41 3.59 12.09 4.91
CA VAL A 41 2.32 11.46 5.33
C VAL A 41 1.66 10.82 4.11
N VAL A 42 1.32 9.54 4.24
CA VAL A 42 0.69 8.74 3.18
C VAL A 42 -0.55 8.03 3.70
N ARG A 43 -1.47 7.72 2.78
CA ARG A 43 -2.73 7.05 3.08
C ARG A 43 -3.11 6.10 1.96
N VAL A 44 -3.61 4.92 2.33
CA VAL A 44 -4.23 3.95 1.43
C VAL A 44 -5.69 3.75 1.84
N LEU A 45 -6.59 3.72 0.85
CA LEU A 45 -7.99 3.37 1.02
C LEU A 45 -8.23 1.97 0.44
N LEU A 46 -8.65 1.03 1.29
CA LEU A 46 -9.06 -0.32 0.90
C LEU A 46 -10.58 -0.39 0.88
N THR A 47 -11.12 -0.63 -0.31
CA THR A 47 -12.56 -0.84 -0.54
C THR A 47 -12.78 -2.20 -1.20
N ALA A 48 -13.92 -2.83 -0.94
CA ALA A 48 -14.34 -4.02 -1.67
C ALA A 48 -15.73 -3.79 -2.30
N GLU A 49 -15.79 -3.94 -3.62
CA GLU A 49 -17.01 -3.73 -4.39
C GLU A 49 -18.14 -4.64 -3.93
N GLY A 50 -19.35 -4.09 -3.81
CA GLY A 50 -20.53 -4.83 -3.33
C GLY A 50 -20.56 -5.06 -1.82
N THR A 51 -19.65 -4.43 -1.05
CA THR A 51 -19.64 -4.46 0.41
C THR A 51 -19.59 -3.04 0.98
N ASP A 52 -19.79 -2.91 2.28
CA ASP A 52 -19.58 -1.69 3.07
C ASP A 52 -18.14 -1.57 3.58
N LEU A 53 -17.20 -2.40 3.09
CA LEU A 53 -15.81 -2.32 3.49
C LEU A 53 -15.20 -1.01 3.00
N GLU A 54 -14.88 -0.16 3.94
CA GLU A 54 -14.05 1.03 3.77
C GLU A 54 -13.02 1.06 4.90
N HIS A 55 -11.76 0.79 4.57
CA HIS A 55 -10.68 0.79 5.55
C HIS A 55 -9.55 1.71 5.11
N VAL A 56 -9.18 2.62 6.01
CA VAL A 56 -8.11 3.59 5.78
C VAL A 56 -6.87 3.16 6.55
N VAL A 57 -5.75 3.07 5.85
CA VAL A 57 -4.42 2.85 6.43
C VAL A 57 -3.63 4.14 6.25
N GLU A 58 -3.25 4.76 7.36
CA GLU A 58 -2.42 5.97 7.38
C GLU A 58 -1.03 5.64 7.92
N GLY A 59 -0.02 6.34 7.39
CA GLY A 59 1.37 6.14 7.82
C GLY A 59 2.25 7.32 7.46
N GLU A 60 3.44 7.33 8.06
CA GLU A 60 4.50 8.29 7.75
C GLU A 60 5.69 7.55 7.17
N ILE A 61 6.24 8.08 6.07
CA ILE A 61 7.49 7.60 5.47
C ILE A 61 8.57 8.60 5.83
N ASP A 62 9.62 8.12 6.48
CA ASP A 62 10.86 8.87 6.65
C ASP A 62 11.60 8.93 5.31
N LEU A 63 11.87 10.14 4.81
CA LEU A 63 12.50 10.37 3.52
C LEU A 63 14.04 10.40 3.59
N GLY A 64 14.60 9.98 4.72
CA GLY A 64 16.04 9.98 4.99
C GLY A 64 16.53 11.30 5.53
#